data_AF-A0AAF3FF32-F1
#
_entry.id   AF-A0AAF3FF32-F1
#
_cell.length_a   1.000
_cell.length_b   1.000
_cell.length_c   1.000
_cell.angle_alpha   90.00
_cell.angle_beta   90.00
_cell.angle_gamma   90.00
#
_symmetry.space_group_name_H-M   'P 1'
#
loop_
_entity.id
_entity.type
_entity.pdbx_description
1 polymer ?
#
loop_
_entity_poly.entity_id
_entity_poly.type
_entity_poly.pdbx_seq_one_letter_code
_entity_poly.pdbx_strand_id
1 'polypeptide(L)'
;MPEKLEKNGTRSKKQKSSFSSQFILGAAMDDDQLRTLFSSLTVLAQQGPIPVQAYSMVVRNTSPETLAEQLHQRWLADSKFAPIAADIILHIFNLDRGDFGLASCCLALLLNDYRNRLEVRNKSKLMFRNSVRALFGLYPVYMKMDECVAKSFIKPMFNCLDTLVDNNPDREDAKTMGLLLSENGRTLHQLNQYLVDRLIVKVRDQMCSDEPFMNSEIRRIFLHVMDLWAFGWNELAIPDCLLIEYDAPPQKAQLITRKQTIPIVHAPRKGILKERKDDIQKVEFGSKESIV
;
A
#
# COMPACT_ATOMS: atom_id res chain seq x y z
N MET A 1 37.97 72.30 -13.76
CA MET A 1 37.79 73.56 -13.01
C MET A 1 36.79 74.42 -13.75
N PRO A 2 35.99 75.28 -13.10
CA PRO A 2 35.36 75.26 -11.76
C PRO A 2 33.80 75.18 -11.94
N GLU A 3 32.89 75.16 -10.97
CA GLU A 3 32.63 76.10 -9.88
C GLU A 3 31.64 75.48 -8.87
N LYS A 4 31.93 75.67 -7.58
CA LYS A 4 31.03 75.41 -6.43
C LYS A 4 30.23 76.67 -6.15
N LEU A 5 29.01 76.55 -5.62
CA LEU A 5 28.52 77.41 -4.53
C LEU A 5 27.29 76.81 -3.81
N GLU A 6 27.41 76.79 -2.49
CA GLU A 6 26.47 76.33 -1.47
C GLU A 6 25.27 77.28 -1.28
N LYS A 7 24.20 76.79 -0.65
CA LYS A 7 23.62 77.38 0.58
C LYS A 7 22.51 76.52 1.21
N ASN A 8 22.71 76.20 2.49
CA ASN A 8 21.80 76.24 3.67
C ASN A 8 20.28 76.04 3.42
N GLY A 9 19.54 75.17 4.09
CA GLY A 9 19.60 74.74 5.49
C GLY A 9 18.38 75.27 6.25
N THR A 10 17.39 74.43 6.58
CA THR A 10 16.49 74.62 7.74
C THR A 10 15.71 73.36 8.10
N ARG A 11 15.83 72.96 9.38
CA ARG A 11 15.03 71.95 10.07
C ARG A 11 13.57 72.40 10.22
N SER A 12 12.61 71.49 10.05
CA SER A 12 11.41 71.47 10.89
C SER A 12 10.93 70.04 11.16
N LYS A 13 10.35 69.88 12.35
CA LYS A 13 10.06 68.66 13.09
C LYS A 13 8.72 68.03 12.69
N LYS A 14 8.64 66.71 12.93
CA LYS A 14 7.46 65.93 13.33
C LYS A 14 6.29 65.86 12.33
N GLN A 15 6.17 64.70 11.70
CA GLN A 15 4.95 63.90 11.83
C GLN A 15 5.30 62.41 11.76
N LYS A 16 5.31 61.77 12.93
CA LYS A 16 5.23 60.31 13.07
C LYS A 16 3.78 59.92 12.81
N SER A 17 3.53 59.23 11.71
CA SER A 17 2.41 58.29 11.56
C SER A 17 3.09 56.94 11.26
N SER A 18 3.37 56.09 12.25
CA SER A 18 2.40 55.24 12.95
C SER A 18 1.36 54.63 12.02
N PHE A 19 1.80 53.99 10.95
CA PHE A 19 1.10 52.83 10.41
C PHE A 19 1.79 51.57 10.96
N SER A 20 1.44 51.24 12.20
CA SER A 20 1.55 49.88 12.71
C SER A 20 0.52 49.03 11.96
N SER A 21 0.89 48.49 10.81
CA SER A 21 0.27 47.26 10.35
C SER A 21 0.94 46.14 11.14
N GLN A 22 0.25 45.76 12.21
CA GLN A 22 0.57 44.61 13.03
C GLN A 22 0.82 43.41 12.12
N PHE A 23 2.08 42.99 12.07
CA PHE A 23 2.41 41.61 11.79
C PHE A 23 1.58 40.76 12.75
N ILE A 24 0.55 40.09 12.23
CA ILE A 24 0.10 38.85 12.86
C ILE A 24 1.24 37.88 12.58
N LEU A 25 2.23 37.84 13.48
CA LEU A 25 3.02 36.64 13.69
C LEU A 25 2.00 35.58 14.13
N GLY A 26 1.43 34.86 13.17
CA GLY A 26 0.87 33.55 13.45
C GLY A 26 2.02 32.75 14.05
N ALA A 27 1.87 32.33 15.30
CA ALA A 27 2.86 31.46 15.91
C ALA A 27 3.03 30.25 14.98
N ALA A 28 4.27 30.03 14.53
CA ALA A 28 4.59 28.81 13.80
C ALA A 28 4.15 27.62 14.65
N MET A 29 3.45 26.66 14.03
CA MET A 29 2.97 25.51 14.77
C MET A 29 4.18 24.68 15.19
N ASP A 30 4.33 24.42 16.49
CA ASP A 30 5.47 23.66 16.98
C ASP A 30 5.35 22.17 16.60
N ASP A 31 6.48 21.45 16.69
CA ASP A 31 6.55 20.04 16.28
C ASP A 31 5.59 19.14 17.07
N ASP A 32 5.35 19.43 18.34
CA ASP A 32 4.47 18.62 19.21
C ASP A 32 2.99 18.85 18.85
N GLN A 33 2.62 20.07 18.51
CA GLN A 33 1.31 20.43 17.99
C GLN A 33 1.05 19.73 16.65
N LEU A 34 2.05 19.72 15.75
CA LEU A 34 1.92 19.04 14.46
C LEU A 34 1.80 17.51 14.62
N ARG A 35 2.58 16.89 15.50
CA ARG A 35 2.46 15.45 15.82
C ARG A 35 1.08 15.11 16.40
N THR A 36 0.57 15.97 17.28
CA THR A 36 -0.77 15.80 17.89
C THR A 36 -1.87 15.93 16.85
N LEU A 37 -1.73 16.89 15.93
CA LEU A 37 -2.64 17.08 14.81
C LEU A 37 -2.65 15.84 13.90
N PHE A 38 -1.49 15.32 13.50
CA PHE A 38 -1.41 14.11 12.67
C PHE A 38 -2.02 12.89 13.35
N SER A 39 -1.80 12.75 14.65
CA SER A 39 -2.44 11.68 15.43
C SER A 39 -3.97 11.82 15.41
N SER A 40 -4.48 13.05 15.52
CA SER A 40 -5.91 13.35 15.43
C SER A 40 -6.47 13.07 14.03
N LEU A 41 -5.73 13.42 12.98
CA LEU A 41 -6.11 13.11 11.59
C LEU A 41 -6.20 11.61 11.34
N THR A 42 -5.27 10.81 11.88
CA THR A 42 -5.35 9.34 11.81
C THR A 42 -6.64 8.82 12.45
N VAL A 43 -7.02 9.36 13.61
CA VAL A 43 -8.26 8.94 14.30
C VAL A 43 -9.49 9.36 13.50
N LEU A 44 -9.52 10.58 12.98
CA LEU A 44 -10.62 11.06 12.15
C LEU A 44 -10.79 10.26 10.86
N ALA A 45 -9.69 9.87 10.21
CA ALA A 45 -9.71 9.03 9.01
C ALA A 45 -10.42 7.68 9.22
N GLN A 46 -10.42 7.16 10.45
CA GLN A 46 -11.11 5.91 10.78
C GLN A 46 -12.64 6.07 10.84
N GLN A 47 -13.13 7.30 10.98
CA GLN A 47 -14.56 7.62 11.07
C GLN A 47 -15.16 8.03 9.72
N GLY A 48 -14.31 8.27 8.70
CA GLY A 48 -14.75 8.69 7.36
C GLY A 48 -13.73 9.60 6.67
N PRO A 49 -14.09 10.18 5.50
CA PRO A 49 -13.23 11.09 4.78
C PRO A 49 -12.94 12.35 5.61
N ILE A 50 -11.67 12.77 5.66
CA ILE A 50 -11.25 13.95 6.42
C ILE A 50 -11.73 15.22 5.70
N PRO A 51 -12.37 16.17 6.39
CA PRO A 51 -12.72 17.46 5.80
C PRO A 51 -11.48 18.22 5.34
N VAL A 52 -11.54 18.76 4.12
CA VAL A 52 -10.46 19.51 3.46
C VAL A 52 -9.96 20.71 4.31
N GLN A 53 -10.83 21.27 5.15
CA GLN A 53 -10.50 22.35 6.07
C GLN A 53 -9.48 21.93 7.13
N ALA A 54 -9.45 20.65 7.54
CA ALA A 54 -8.49 20.14 8.52
C ALA A 54 -7.06 20.20 7.99
N TYR A 55 -6.86 19.98 6.69
CA TYR A 55 -5.55 20.10 6.05
C TYR A 55 -5.11 21.56 5.92
N SER A 56 -6.05 22.49 5.75
CA SER A 56 -5.75 23.92 5.61
C SER A 56 -5.13 24.54 6.87
N MET A 57 -5.35 23.94 8.05
CA MET A 57 -4.70 24.34 9.30
C MET A 57 -3.21 23.98 9.34
N VAL A 58 -2.79 22.95 8.59
CA VAL A 58 -1.41 22.48 8.50
C VAL A 58 -0.55 23.44 7.66
N VAL A 59 -1.14 24.03 6.61
CA VAL A 59 -0.43 24.79 5.56
C VAL A 59 0.01 26.19 6.01
N ARG A 60 -0.71 26.80 6.95
CA ARG A 60 -0.58 28.25 7.17
C ARG A 60 0.58 28.65 8.08
N ASN A 61 1.19 27.70 8.81
CA ASN A 61 2.09 28.01 9.93
C ASN A 61 3.38 27.18 9.96
N THR A 62 3.74 26.43 8.91
CA THR A 62 4.90 25.53 8.90
C THR A 62 5.62 25.59 7.55
N SER A 63 6.96 25.53 7.54
CA SER A 63 7.71 25.47 6.28
C SER A 63 7.50 24.13 5.57
N PRO A 64 7.60 24.08 4.23
CA PRO A 64 7.45 22.83 3.48
C PRO A 64 8.41 21.71 3.92
N GLU A 65 9.63 22.06 4.32
CA GLU A 65 10.65 21.11 4.77
C GLU A 65 10.26 20.44 6.09
N THR A 66 9.91 21.24 7.11
CA THR A 66 9.49 20.73 8.42
C THR A 66 8.23 19.89 8.29
N LEU A 67 7.29 20.34 7.46
CA LEU A 67 6.07 19.58 7.19
C LEU A 67 6.38 18.24 6.51
N ALA A 68 7.27 18.24 5.51
CA ALA A 68 7.69 17.01 4.80
C ALA A 68 8.34 16.00 5.75
N GLU A 69 9.25 16.45 6.62
CA GLU A 69 9.92 15.59 7.59
C GLU A 69 8.93 14.94 8.56
N GLN A 70 7.92 15.68 8.99
CA GLN A 70 6.95 15.19 9.96
C GLN A 70 5.94 14.24 9.31
N LEU A 71 5.53 14.51 8.06
CA LEU A 71 4.77 13.55 7.25
C LEU A 71 5.59 12.26 7.05
N HIS A 72 6.89 12.40 6.75
CA HIS A 72 7.81 11.28 6.54
C HIS A 72 7.95 10.40 7.78
N GLN A 73 8.25 11.00 8.92
CA GLN A 73 8.30 10.28 10.20
C GLN A 73 6.99 9.54 10.49
N ARG A 74 5.85 10.18 10.21
CA ARG A 74 4.55 9.60 10.49
C ARG A 74 4.22 8.44 9.56
N TRP A 75 4.45 8.56 8.25
CA TRP A 75 4.19 7.44 7.34
C TRP A 75 5.13 6.26 7.59
N LEU A 76 6.37 6.48 8.06
CA LEU A 76 7.28 5.40 8.43
C LEU A 76 6.82 4.66 9.70
N ALA A 77 6.19 5.37 10.63
CA ALA A 77 5.71 4.82 11.89
C ALA A 77 4.33 4.14 11.80
N ASP A 78 3.43 4.65 10.95
CA ASP A 78 2.02 4.25 10.89
C ASP A 78 1.64 3.80 9.47
N SER A 79 1.32 2.51 9.34
CA SER A 79 0.99 1.88 8.05
C SER A 79 -0.27 2.46 7.39
N LYS A 80 -1.13 3.15 8.15
CA LYS A 80 -2.36 3.77 7.66
C LYS A 80 -2.21 5.23 7.26
N PHE A 81 -1.05 5.84 7.50
CA PHE A 81 -0.88 7.28 7.34
C PHE A 81 -0.49 7.71 5.92
N ALA A 82 0.09 6.82 5.11
CA ALA A 82 0.52 7.15 3.75
C ALA A 82 -0.60 7.78 2.87
N PRO A 83 -1.85 7.26 2.86
CA PRO A 83 -2.95 7.91 2.14
C PRO A 83 -3.26 9.33 2.65
N ILE A 84 -3.23 9.53 3.97
CA ILE A 84 -3.48 10.84 4.59
C ILE A 84 -2.39 11.85 4.18
N ALA A 85 -1.13 11.42 4.18
CA ALA A 85 -0.03 12.26 3.71
C ALA A 85 -0.20 12.62 2.22
N ALA A 86 -0.61 11.65 1.40
CA ALA A 86 -0.88 11.87 -0.02
C ALA A 86 -1.99 12.92 -0.22
N ASP A 87 -3.08 12.85 0.55
CA ASP A 87 -4.18 13.82 0.51
C ASP A 87 -3.73 15.23 0.94
N ILE A 88 -2.89 15.34 1.98
CA ILE A 88 -2.32 16.61 2.44
C ILE A 88 -1.49 17.26 1.32
N ILE A 89 -0.59 16.49 0.70
CA ILE A 89 0.30 17.01 -0.37
C ILE A 89 -0.54 17.45 -1.57
N LEU A 90 -1.54 16.65 -1.98
CA LEU A 90 -2.42 17.00 -3.09
C LEU A 90 -3.28 18.24 -2.79
N HIS A 91 -3.76 18.38 -1.55
CA HIS A 91 -4.52 19.55 -1.12
C HIS A 91 -3.68 20.82 -1.22
N ILE A 92 -2.46 20.80 -0.69
CA ILE A 92 -1.54 21.95 -0.72
C ILE A 92 -1.22 22.36 -2.16
N PHE A 93 -0.90 21.40 -3.01
CA PHE A 93 -0.66 21.66 -4.43
C PHE A 93 -1.88 22.26 -5.14
N ASN A 94 -3.11 21.86 -4.78
CA ASN A 94 -4.31 22.44 -5.37
C ASN A 94 -4.63 23.85 -4.85
N LEU A 95 -4.17 24.21 -3.65
CA LEU A 95 -4.28 25.58 -3.13
C LEU A 95 -3.36 26.54 -3.88
N ASP A 96 -2.14 26.12 -4.19
CA ASP A 96 -1.18 26.86 -5.01
C ASP A 96 -0.48 25.95 -6.01
N ARG A 97 -0.99 25.91 -7.25
CA ARG A 97 -0.48 25.03 -8.32
C ARG A 97 0.94 25.37 -8.79
N GLY A 98 1.51 26.48 -8.33
CA GLY A 98 2.91 26.84 -8.57
C GLY A 98 3.86 26.39 -7.47
N ASP A 99 3.35 26.04 -6.29
CA ASP A 99 4.17 25.66 -5.14
C ASP A 99 4.38 24.14 -5.09
N PHE A 100 5.57 23.73 -5.51
CA PHE A 100 6.04 22.35 -5.45
C PHE A 100 6.93 22.08 -4.24
N GLY A 101 7.07 23.02 -3.29
CA GLY A 101 8.02 22.91 -2.18
C GLY A 101 7.80 21.63 -1.37
N LEU A 102 6.58 21.44 -0.86
CA LEU A 102 6.26 20.28 -0.04
C LEU A 102 6.38 18.97 -0.83
N ALA A 103 5.81 18.93 -2.04
CA ALA A 103 5.87 17.76 -2.89
C ALA A 103 7.33 17.38 -3.20
N SER A 104 8.17 18.35 -3.56
CA SER A 104 9.58 18.11 -3.85
C SER A 104 10.34 17.56 -2.63
N CYS A 105 10.10 18.10 -1.44
CA CYS A 105 10.70 17.60 -0.19
C CYS A 105 10.23 16.17 0.12
N CYS A 106 8.93 15.88 0.03
CA CYS A 106 8.40 14.54 0.25
C CYS A 106 8.93 13.53 -0.76
N LEU A 107 9.05 13.90 -2.03
CA LEU A 107 9.63 13.05 -3.08
C LEU A 107 11.09 12.73 -2.77
N ALA A 108 11.88 13.73 -2.37
CA ALA A 108 13.29 13.54 -2.03
C ALA A 108 13.45 12.55 -0.86
N LEU A 109 12.65 12.69 0.20
CA LEU A 109 12.66 11.76 1.34
C LEU A 109 12.27 10.34 0.92
N LEU A 110 11.21 10.21 0.12
CA LEU A 110 10.72 8.91 -0.35
C LEU A 110 11.73 8.18 -1.26
N LEU A 111 12.36 8.90 -2.19
CA LEU A 111 13.39 8.35 -3.05
C LEU A 111 14.69 8.04 -2.27
N ASN A 112 14.98 8.80 -1.22
CA ASN A 112 16.07 8.49 -0.30
C ASN A 112 15.82 7.20 0.47
N ASP A 113 14.60 6.96 0.97
CA ASP A 113 14.22 5.69 1.59
C ASP A 113 14.41 4.52 0.63
N TYR A 114 13.98 4.67 -0.63
CA TYR A 114 14.18 3.65 -1.67
C TYR A 114 15.67 3.39 -1.98
N ARG A 115 16.46 4.45 -2.11
CA ARG A 115 17.90 4.34 -2.36
C ARG A 115 18.59 3.56 -1.24
N ASN A 116 18.19 3.80 0.01
CA ASN A 116 18.72 3.15 1.20
C ASN A 116 17.84 1.99 1.70
N ARG A 117 16.99 1.40 0.83
CA ARG A 117 15.94 0.44 1.24
C ARG A 117 16.43 -0.74 2.07
N LEU A 118 17.61 -1.28 1.76
CA LEU A 118 18.18 -2.40 2.51
C LEU A 118 18.61 -1.97 3.92
N GLU A 119 19.15 -0.76 4.07
CA GLU A 119 19.48 -0.19 5.37
C GLU A 119 18.21 0.07 6.20
N VAL A 120 17.19 0.67 5.58
CA VAL A 120 15.88 0.89 6.23
C VAL A 120 15.29 -0.44 6.70
N ARG A 121 15.30 -1.47 5.84
CA ARG A 121 14.83 -2.82 6.16
C ARG A 121 15.61 -3.46 7.32
N ASN A 122 16.94 -3.34 7.31
CA ASN A 122 17.80 -3.89 8.35
C ASN A 122 17.57 -3.21 9.71
N LYS A 123 17.31 -1.89 9.71
CA LYS A 123 16.95 -1.16 10.93
C LYS A 123 15.55 -1.55 11.42
N SER A 124 14.59 -1.62 10.52
CA SER A 124 13.21 -2.01 10.84
C SER A 124 12.46 -2.47 9.59
N LYS A 125 12.07 -3.75 9.58
CA LYS A 125 11.20 -4.28 8.53
C LYS A 125 9.84 -3.56 8.48
N LEU A 126 9.33 -3.11 9.62
CA LEU A 126 8.10 -2.30 9.68
C LEU A 126 8.27 -0.98 8.94
N MET A 127 9.33 -0.22 9.22
CA MET A 127 9.60 1.04 8.52
C MET A 127 9.76 0.83 7.02
N PHE A 128 10.44 -0.23 6.61
CA PHE A 128 10.57 -0.58 5.20
C PHE A 128 9.20 -0.88 4.57
N ARG A 129 8.37 -1.75 5.16
CA ARG A 129 7.03 -2.04 4.63
C ARG A 129 6.19 -0.77 4.51
N ASN A 130 6.30 0.13 5.48
CA ASN A 130 5.60 1.40 5.48
C ASN A 130 6.12 2.38 4.41
N SER A 131 7.44 2.43 4.17
CA SER A 131 7.99 3.21 3.06
C SER A 131 7.56 2.65 1.69
N VAL A 132 7.43 1.32 1.56
CA VAL A 132 6.84 0.72 0.36
C VAL A 132 5.38 1.12 0.20
N ARG A 133 4.56 1.05 1.26
CA ARG A 133 3.17 1.56 1.20
C ARG A 133 3.10 3.03 0.80
N ALA A 134 4.02 3.85 1.31
CA ALA A 134 4.13 5.26 0.92
C ALA A 134 4.44 5.43 -0.58
N LEU A 135 5.35 4.62 -1.16
CA LEU A 135 5.60 4.64 -2.60
C LEU A 135 4.32 4.44 -3.42
N PHE A 136 3.51 3.45 -3.04
CA PHE A 136 2.24 3.16 -3.71
C PHE A 136 1.17 4.21 -3.46
N GLY A 137 1.04 4.69 -2.21
CA GLY A 137 0.04 5.69 -1.83
C GLY A 137 0.30 7.08 -2.43
N LEU A 138 1.57 7.48 -2.56
CA LEU A 138 1.92 8.78 -3.13
C LEU A 138 1.94 8.76 -4.68
N TYR A 139 2.19 7.62 -5.33
CA TYR A 139 2.27 7.56 -6.81
C TYR A 139 1.07 8.19 -7.54
N PRO A 140 -0.20 7.87 -7.20
CA PRO A 140 -1.37 8.49 -7.86
C PRO A 140 -1.45 10.01 -7.65
N VAL A 141 -0.93 10.52 -6.54
CA VAL A 141 -0.87 11.96 -6.27
C VAL A 141 0.14 12.64 -7.17
N TYR A 142 1.34 12.08 -7.33
CA TYR A 142 2.32 12.61 -8.28
C TYR A 142 1.83 12.49 -9.73
N MET A 143 1.11 11.43 -10.09
CA MET A 143 0.48 11.33 -11.42
C MET A 143 -0.50 12.47 -11.72
N LYS A 144 -1.22 12.98 -10.70
CA LYS A 144 -2.12 14.14 -10.83
C LYS A 144 -1.38 15.47 -10.91
N MET A 145 -0.20 15.56 -10.30
CA MET A 145 0.64 16.77 -10.28
C MET A 145 1.47 16.89 -11.56
N ASP A 146 2.26 15.85 -11.85
CA ASP A 146 3.19 15.78 -12.97
C ASP A 146 3.52 14.31 -13.31
N GLU A 147 3.07 13.86 -14.49
CA GLU A 147 3.29 12.50 -14.98
C GLU A 147 4.77 12.15 -15.18
N CYS A 148 5.60 13.13 -15.57
CA CYS A 148 7.03 12.93 -15.78
C CYS A 148 7.73 12.63 -14.46
N VAL A 149 7.41 13.40 -13.42
CA VAL A 149 7.93 13.17 -12.07
C VAL A 149 7.44 11.83 -11.52
N ALA A 150 6.17 11.48 -11.73
CA ALA A 150 5.60 10.22 -11.27
C ALA A 150 6.29 8.97 -11.86
N LYS A 151 6.87 9.05 -13.07
CA LYS A 151 7.65 7.95 -13.66
C LYS A 151 8.87 7.55 -12.81
N SER A 152 9.37 8.44 -11.97
CA SER A 152 10.46 8.13 -11.03
C SER A 152 10.10 7.06 -9.99
N PHE A 153 8.80 6.79 -9.76
CA PHE A 153 8.30 5.80 -8.80
C PHE A 153 8.27 4.38 -9.35
N ILE A 154 8.16 4.22 -10.67
CA ILE A 154 7.88 2.92 -11.32
C ILE A 154 8.94 1.89 -10.93
N LYS A 155 10.22 2.21 -11.13
CA LYS A 155 11.33 1.31 -10.76
C LYS A 155 11.39 1.05 -9.24
N PRO A 156 11.30 2.07 -8.36
CA PRO A 156 11.15 1.87 -6.92
C PRO A 156 10.04 0.91 -6.51
N MET A 157 8.82 1.07 -7.06
CA MET A 157 7.67 0.24 -6.73
C MET A 157 7.97 -1.24 -7.00
N PHE A 158 8.42 -1.58 -8.21
CA PHE A 158 8.75 -2.97 -8.57
C PHE A 158 9.90 -3.54 -7.74
N ASN A 159 11.00 -2.79 -7.57
CA ASN A 159 12.16 -3.27 -6.81
C ASN A 159 11.85 -3.47 -5.33
N CYS A 160 10.98 -2.63 -4.75
CA CYS A 160 10.54 -2.78 -3.37
C CYS A 160 9.63 -4.00 -3.19
N LEU A 161 8.75 -4.29 -4.15
CA LEU A 161 7.97 -5.53 -4.16
C LEU A 161 8.87 -6.77 -4.24
N ASP A 162 9.90 -6.77 -5.10
CA ASP A 162 10.91 -7.84 -5.13
C ASP A 162 11.61 -7.99 -3.76
N THR A 163 11.96 -6.87 -3.12
CA THR A 163 12.64 -6.87 -1.82
C THR A 163 11.78 -7.44 -0.69
N LEU A 164 10.45 -7.27 -0.75
CA LEU A 164 9.52 -7.86 0.22
C LEU A 164 9.49 -9.39 0.14
N VAL A 165 9.83 -9.97 -1.00
CA VAL A 165 9.69 -11.40 -1.30
C VAL A 165 11.04 -12.14 -1.24
N ASP A 166 12.13 -11.52 -1.69
CA ASP A 166 13.43 -12.20 -1.82
C ASP A 166 14.31 -12.10 -0.55
N ASN A 167 14.23 -10.98 0.19
CA ASN A 167 15.22 -10.63 1.21
C ASN A 167 14.83 -11.10 2.63
N ASN A 168 14.84 -12.42 2.85
CA ASN A 168 14.44 -13.06 4.12
C ASN A 168 13.06 -12.55 4.57
N PRO A 169 12.00 -12.84 3.80
CA PRO A 169 10.64 -12.35 4.06
C PRO A 169 10.13 -12.85 5.42
N ASP A 170 9.40 -12.00 6.13
CA ASP A 170 8.52 -12.43 7.21
C ASP A 170 7.05 -12.47 6.76
N ARG A 171 6.16 -12.91 7.66
CA ARG A 171 4.71 -12.96 7.41
C ARG A 171 4.14 -11.60 6.95
N GLU A 172 4.58 -10.52 7.58
CA GLU A 172 4.05 -9.19 7.29
C GLU A 172 4.59 -8.65 5.97
N ASP A 173 5.80 -9.05 5.57
CA ASP A 173 6.36 -8.73 4.25
C ASP A 173 5.54 -9.40 3.14
N ALA A 174 5.27 -10.71 3.25
CA ALA A 174 4.46 -11.45 2.28
C ALA A 174 3.02 -10.91 2.22
N LYS A 175 2.41 -10.64 3.39
CA LYS A 175 1.09 -10.00 3.46
C LYS A 175 1.08 -8.63 2.76
N THR A 176 2.08 -7.79 3.03
CA THR A 176 2.19 -6.45 2.42
C THR A 176 2.33 -6.54 0.91
N MET A 177 3.17 -7.45 0.41
CA MET A 177 3.32 -7.72 -1.01
C MET A 177 1.98 -8.08 -1.67
N GLY A 178 1.28 -9.05 -1.08
CA GLY A 178 0.01 -9.54 -1.64
C GLY A 178 -1.09 -8.48 -1.66
N LEU A 179 -1.21 -7.68 -0.59
CA LEU A 179 -2.17 -6.57 -0.54
C LEU A 179 -1.85 -5.49 -1.57
N LEU A 180 -0.58 -5.07 -1.67
CA LEU A 180 -0.18 -4.05 -2.64
C LEU A 180 -0.41 -4.52 -4.09
N LEU A 181 -0.13 -5.79 -4.39
CA LEU A 181 -0.45 -6.37 -5.69
C LEU A 181 -1.96 -6.42 -5.93
N SER A 182 -2.76 -6.86 -4.96
CA SER A 182 -4.22 -6.91 -5.08
C SER A 182 -4.81 -5.54 -5.42
N GLU A 183 -4.39 -4.51 -4.68
CA GLU A 183 -4.90 -3.14 -4.81
C GLU A 183 -4.37 -2.40 -6.05
N ASN A 184 -3.12 -2.66 -6.45
CA ASN A 184 -2.43 -1.85 -7.47
C ASN A 184 -2.03 -2.64 -8.72
N GLY A 185 -2.36 -3.93 -8.79
CA GLY A 185 -1.88 -4.83 -9.83
C GLY A 185 -2.29 -4.43 -11.24
N ARG A 186 -3.51 -3.90 -11.40
CA ARG A 186 -3.95 -3.34 -12.70
C ARG A 186 -3.05 -2.19 -13.16
N THR A 187 -2.77 -1.25 -12.27
CA THR A 187 -1.90 -0.10 -12.54
C THR A 187 -0.48 -0.56 -12.84
N LEU A 188 0.08 -1.47 -12.04
CA LEU A 188 1.40 -2.05 -12.28
C LEU A 188 1.47 -2.77 -13.61
N HIS A 189 0.44 -3.53 -13.98
CA HIS A 189 0.38 -4.26 -15.25
C HIS A 189 0.38 -3.30 -16.45
N GLN A 190 -0.33 -2.18 -16.36
CA GLN A 190 -0.31 -1.12 -17.37
C GLN A 190 1.05 -0.43 -17.48
N LEU A 191 1.74 -0.25 -16.35
CA LEU A 191 3.07 0.36 -16.32
C LEU A 191 4.15 -0.57 -16.88
N ASN A 192 4.13 -1.85 -16.50
CA ASN A 192 5.06 -2.86 -16.98
C ASN A 192 4.55 -4.29 -16.73
N GLN A 193 3.86 -4.85 -17.72
CA GLN A 193 3.35 -6.22 -17.67
C GLN A 193 4.44 -7.26 -17.37
N TYR A 194 5.61 -7.16 -18.03
CA TYR A 194 6.69 -8.12 -17.85
C TYR A 194 7.18 -8.21 -16.40
N LEU A 195 7.30 -7.07 -15.71
CA LEU A 195 7.69 -7.04 -14.31
C LEU A 195 6.60 -7.61 -13.40
N VAL A 196 5.31 -7.39 -13.72
CA VAL A 196 4.20 -8.03 -13.01
C VAL A 196 4.24 -9.54 -13.17
N ASP A 197 4.39 -10.05 -14.39
CA ASP A 197 4.47 -11.50 -14.64
C ASP A 197 5.62 -12.15 -13.85
N ARG A 198 6.77 -11.47 -13.75
CA ARG A 198 7.87 -11.91 -12.91
C ARG A 198 7.50 -11.96 -11.41
N LEU A 199 6.82 -10.93 -10.90
CA LEU A 199 6.35 -10.92 -9.51
C LEU A 199 5.34 -12.05 -9.25
N ILE A 200 4.45 -12.33 -10.21
CA ILE A 200 3.48 -13.42 -10.13
C ILE A 200 4.18 -14.78 -10.05
N VAL A 201 5.24 -15.02 -10.83
CA VAL A 201 6.04 -16.25 -10.71
C VAL A 201 6.61 -16.40 -9.30
N LYS A 202 7.11 -15.33 -8.69
CA LYS A 202 7.61 -15.37 -7.31
C LYS A 202 6.52 -15.61 -6.27
N VAL A 203 5.35 -15.01 -6.46
CA VAL A 203 4.17 -15.27 -5.61
C VAL A 203 3.81 -16.76 -5.68
N ARG A 204 3.77 -17.36 -6.88
CA ARG A 204 3.52 -18.79 -7.05
C ARG A 204 4.58 -19.66 -6.38
N ASP A 205 5.85 -19.31 -6.53
CA ASP A 205 6.95 -20.03 -5.89
C ASP A 205 6.81 -20.03 -4.36
N GLN A 206 6.55 -18.85 -3.77
CA GLN A 206 6.28 -18.74 -2.33
C GLN A 206 5.02 -19.50 -1.89
N MET A 207 3.95 -19.50 -2.70
CA MET A 207 2.77 -20.32 -2.41
C MET A 207 3.10 -21.81 -2.38
N CYS A 208 4.12 -22.28 -3.09
CA CYS A 208 4.53 -23.68 -3.05
C CYS A 208 5.60 -23.97 -1.99
N SER A 209 6.07 -22.97 -1.25
CA SER A 209 7.11 -23.17 -0.24
C SER A 209 6.54 -23.72 1.08
N ASP A 210 7.41 -24.42 1.82
CA ASP A 210 7.16 -24.92 3.17
C ASP A 210 7.59 -23.91 4.26
N GLU A 211 7.77 -22.65 3.88
CA GLU A 211 8.23 -21.61 4.80
C GLU A 211 7.25 -21.39 5.96
N PRO A 212 7.71 -21.32 7.23
CA PRO A 212 6.82 -21.24 8.40
C PRO A 212 5.88 -20.03 8.40
N PHE A 213 6.28 -18.94 7.74
CA PHE A 213 5.44 -17.74 7.64
C PHE A 213 4.27 -17.92 6.66
N MET A 214 4.32 -18.88 5.73
CA MET A 214 3.30 -19.14 4.70
C MET A 214 2.06 -19.87 5.25
N ASN A 215 1.31 -19.18 6.10
CA ASN A 215 0.06 -19.67 6.69
C ASN A 215 -1.15 -19.53 5.73
N SER A 216 -2.32 -20.01 6.19
CA SER A 216 -3.56 -19.99 5.40
C SER A 216 -4.02 -18.59 5.00
N GLU A 217 -3.80 -17.57 5.83
CA GLU A 217 -4.14 -16.18 5.53
C GLU A 217 -3.32 -15.66 4.34
N ILE A 218 -1.99 -15.82 4.38
CA ILE A 218 -1.12 -15.34 3.28
C ILE A 218 -1.41 -16.11 2.00
N ARG A 219 -1.58 -17.44 2.08
CA ARG A 219 -1.93 -18.27 0.91
C ARG A 219 -3.23 -17.81 0.27
N ARG A 220 -4.21 -17.39 1.08
CA ARG A 220 -5.47 -16.85 0.58
C ARG A 220 -5.28 -15.49 -0.11
N ILE A 221 -4.47 -14.59 0.45
CA ILE A 221 -4.14 -13.31 -0.20
C ILE A 221 -3.43 -13.56 -1.54
N PHE A 222 -2.46 -14.48 -1.57
CA PHE A 222 -1.75 -14.80 -2.80
C PHE A 222 -2.64 -15.51 -3.82
N LEU A 223 -3.56 -16.37 -3.39
CA LEU A 223 -4.57 -16.96 -4.28
C LEU A 223 -5.45 -15.87 -4.91
N HIS A 224 -5.87 -14.87 -4.14
CA HIS A 224 -6.61 -13.72 -4.67
C HIS A 224 -5.81 -12.96 -5.74
N VAL A 225 -4.52 -12.69 -5.49
CA VAL A 225 -3.61 -12.08 -6.47
C VAL A 225 -3.52 -12.92 -7.75
N MET A 226 -3.47 -14.25 -7.61
CA MET A 226 -3.42 -15.17 -8.75
C MET A 226 -4.71 -15.12 -9.59
N ASP A 227 -5.88 -15.11 -8.94
CA ASP A 227 -7.16 -14.97 -9.62
C ASP A 227 -7.24 -13.62 -10.33
N LEU A 228 -6.92 -12.53 -9.65
CA LEU A 228 -6.89 -11.20 -10.25
C LEU A 228 -5.98 -11.19 -11.49
N TRP A 229 -4.75 -11.70 -11.40
CA TRP A 229 -3.85 -11.78 -12.56
C TRP A 229 -4.43 -12.63 -13.70
N ALA A 230 -4.97 -13.82 -13.40
CA ALA A 230 -5.54 -14.73 -14.40
C ALA A 230 -6.72 -14.12 -15.16
N PHE A 231 -7.49 -13.25 -14.50
CA PHE A 231 -8.65 -12.56 -15.06
C PHE A 231 -8.38 -11.08 -15.41
N GLY A 232 -7.11 -10.71 -15.64
CA GLY A 232 -6.73 -9.40 -16.17
C GLY A 232 -6.99 -8.23 -15.23
N TRP A 233 -6.91 -8.47 -13.92
CA TRP A 233 -7.22 -7.54 -12.82
C TRP A 233 -8.64 -6.97 -12.92
N ASN A 234 -9.57 -7.76 -13.42
CA ASN A 234 -10.98 -7.44 -13.49
C ASN A 234 -11.77 -8.39 -12.58
N GLU A 235 -12.11 -7.92 -11.38
CA GLU A 235 -12.87 -8.71 -10.39
C GLU A 235 -14.20 -9.23 -10.96
N LEU A 236 -14.87 -8.46 -11.82
CA LEU A 236 -16.14 -8.86 -12.43
C LEU A 236 -15.99 -10.00 -13.44
N ALA A 237 -14.76 -10.29 -13.89
CA ALA A 237 -14.48 -11.42 -14.77
C ALA A 237 -14.16 -12.70 -14.00
N ILE A 238 -13.98 -12.63 -12.67
CA ILE A 238 -13.70 -13.79 -11.84
C ILE A 238 -15.00 -14.60 -11.67
N PRO A 239 -15.01 -15.91 -11.99
CA PRO A 239 -16.16 -16.77 -11.77
C PRO A 239 -16.60 -16.79 -10.30
N ASP A 240 -17.91 -16.76 -10.04
CA ASP A 240 -18.48 -16.78 -8.68
C ASP A 240 -18.00 -17.96 -7.82
N CYS A 241 -17.65 -19.09 -8.43
CA CYS A 241 -17.11 -20.25 -7.72
C CYS A 241 -15.69 -20.04 -7.18
N LEU A 242 -14.98 -19.02 -7.66
CA LEU A 242 -13.66 -18.59 -7.19
C LEU A 242 -13.72 -17.33 -6.32
N LEU A 243 -14.88 -16.67 -6.24
CA LEU A 243 -15.15 -15.59 -5.28
C LEU A 243 -15.25 -16.20 -3.87
N ILE A 244 -14.10 -16.59 -3.33
CA ILE A 244 -13.94 -16.80 -1.90
C ILE A 244 -14.09 -15.42 -1.28
N GLU A 245 -14.86 -15.27 -0.20
CA GLU A 245 -14.89 -14.03 0.57
C GLU A 245 -13.49 -13.78 1.14
N TYR A 246 -12.60 -13.13 0.38
CA TYR A 246 -11.20 -12.96 0.70
C TYR A 246 -10.95 -12.13 1.97
N ASP A 247 -12.01 -11.48 2.49
CA ASP A 247 -12.04 -10.73 3.76
C ASP A 247 -12.64 -11.50 4.95
N ALA A 248 -13.32 -12.63 4.74
CA ALA A 248 -13.98 -13.35 5.83
C ALA A 248 -12.98 -14.22 6.60
N PRO A 249 -13.00 -14.29 7.95
CA PRO A 249 -12.16 -15.23 8.68
C PRO A 249 -12.43 -16.66 8.21
N PRO A 250 -11.42 -17.55 8.17
CA PRO A 250 -11.59 -18.91 7.67
C PRO A 250 -12.68 -19.61 8.48
N GLN A 251 -13.87 -19.74 7.90
CA GLN A 251 -14.94 -20.55 8.47
C GLN A 251 -14.42 -21.98 8.50
N LYS A 252 -14.44 -22.61 9.67
CA LYS A 252 -14.18 -24.05 9.79
C LYS A 252 -15.09 -24.74 8.79
N ALA A 253 -14.52 -25.37 7.77
CA ALA A 253 -15.25 -26.02 6.70
C ALA A 253 -16.29 -26.98 7.28
N GLN A 254 -17.55 -26.55 7.31
CA GLN A 254 -18.65 -27.49 7.40
C GLN A 254 -18.70 -28.16 6.04
N LEU A 255 -18.35 -29.45 6.00
CA LEU A 255 -18.59 -30.32 4.86
C LEU A 255 -20.08 -30.25 4.51
N ILE A 256 -20.43 -29.39 3.55
CA ILE A 256 -21.73 -29.46 2.90
C ILE A 256 -21.69 -30.70 2.02
N THR A 257 -22.19 -31.79 2.58
CA THR A 257 -22.56 -32.99 1.84
C THR A 257 -23.71 -32.61 0.89
N ARG A 258 -23.38 -32.06 -0.28
CA ARG A 258 -24.35 -31.83 -1.34
C ARG A 258 -24.68 -33.19 -1.95
N LYS A 259 -25.64 -33.90 -1.36
CA LYS A 259 -26.31 -35.04 -2.00
C LYS A 259 -26.91 -34.53 -3.31
N GLN A 260 -26.24 -34.82 -4.42
CA GLN A 260 -26.82 -34.68 -5.76
C GLN A 260 -28.06 -35.56 -5.83
N THR A 261 -29.23 -34.95 -5.88
CA THR A 261 -30.45 -35.61 -6.35
C THR A 261 -30.54 -35.32 -7.83
N ILE A 262 -30.10 -36.29 -8.64
CA ILE A 262 -30.31 -36.30 -10.09
C ILE A 262 -31.79 -36.66 -10.31
N PRO A 263 -32.61 -35.83 -10.98
CA PRO A 263 -33.94 -36.26 -11.39
C PRO A 263 -33.82 -37.25 -12.56
N ILE A 264 -34.10 -38.52 -12.28
CA ILE A 264 -34.20 -39.60 -13.26
C ILE A 264 -35.48 -39.38 -14.09
N VAL A 265 -35.32 -38.96 -15.34
CA VAL A 265 -36.40 -39.01 -16.34
C VAL A 265 -36.49 -40.44 -16.88
N HIS A 266 -37.63 -41.09 -16.65
CA HIS A 266 -37.95 -42.41 -17.18
C HIS A 266 -38.07 -42.43 -18.71
N ALA A 267 -37.34 -43.34 -19.35
CA ALA A 267 -37.76 -43.98 -20.60
C ALA A 267 -37.31 -45.45 -20.59
N PRO A 268 -38.19 -46.43 -20.90
CA PRO A 268 -37.91 -47.84 -20.66
C PRO A 268 -37.25 -48.49 -21.87
N ARG A 269 -36.19 -49.29 -21.66
CA ARG A 269 -35.82 -50.37 -22.59
C ARG A 269 -35.35 -51.61 -21.84
N LYS A 270 -36.03 -52.71 -22.17
CA LYS A 270 -35.91 -54.07 -21.65
C LYS A 270 -34.50 -54.64 -21.87
N GLY A 271 -34.03 -55.45 -20.92
CA GLY A 271 -33.23 -56.63 -21.25
C GLY A 271 -32.01 -56.92 -20.38
N ILE A 272 -32.18 -57.91 -19.49
CA ILE A 272 -31.21 -58.95 -19.09
C ILE A 272 -30.32 -58.67 -17.86
N LEU A 273 -30.70 -59.38 -16.78
CA LEU A 273 -29.99 -59.63 -15.53
C LEU A 273 -28.65 -60.35 -15.72
N LYS A 274 -27.69 -60.07 -14.83
CA LYS A 274 -27.08 -61.11 -13.96
C LYS A 274 -26.35 -60.50 -12.76
N GLU A 275 -26.91 -60.73 -11.58
CA GLU A 275 -26.25 -60.58 -10.28
C GLU A 275 -25.18 -61.66 -10.11
N ARG A 276 -24.06 -61.32 -9.46
CA ARG A 276 -23.32 -62.22 -8.57
C ARG A 276 -22.77 -61.42 -7.39
N LYS A 277 -23.38 -61.66 -6.22
CA LYS A 277 -22.70 -61.60 -4.91
C LYS A 277 -21.75 -62.80 -4.84
N ASP A 278 -20.61 -62.63 -4.20
CA ASP A 278 -20.05 -63.61 -3.28
C ASP A 278 -19.01 -62.93 -2.38
N ASP A 279 -19.21 -63.11 -1.08
CA ASP A 279 -18.25 -62.93 0.00
C ASP A 279 -17.05 -63.88 -0.18
N ILE A 280 -15.91 -63.58 0.45
CA ILE A 280 -15.11 -64.49 1.32
C ILE A 280 -13.69 -63.95 1.57
N GLN A 281 -13.51 -63.55 2.83
CA GLN A 281 -12.40 -63.81 3.78
C GLN A 281 -10.94 -63.39 3.51
N LYS A 282 -10.46 -62.67 4.54
CA LYS A 282 -9.07 -62.58 5.01
C LYS A 282 -8.38 -63.94 5.08
N VAL A 283 -7.11 -63.98 4.66
CA VAL A 283 -6.15 -64.99 5.10
C VAL A 283 -4.90 -64.25 5.59
N GLU A 284 -4.67 -64.33 6.89
CA GLU A 284 -3.37 -64.12 7.51
C GLU A 284 -2.49 -65.34 7.20
N PHE A 285 -1.21 -65.12 6.88
CA PHE A 285 -0.18 -66.15 7.01
C PHE A 285 1.03 -65.54 7.71
N GLY A 286 1.28 -66.02 8.92
CA GLY A 286 2.60 -66.01 9.53
C GLY A 286 2.97 -67.45 9.87
N SER A 287 4.18 -67.89 9.53
CA SER A 287 5.21 -68.35 10.50
C SER A 287 6.38 -69.04 9.78
N LYS A 288 7.58 -68.54 10.09
CA LYS A 288 8.86 -69.24 10.36
C LYS A 288 9.36 -70.31 9.38
N GLU A 289 10.61 -70.12 8.95
CA GLU A 289 11.70 -71.04 9.28
C GLU A 289 13.07 -70.36 9.19
N SER A 290 13.99 -70.84 10.02
CA SER A 290 15.35 -70.36 10.25
C SER A 290 16.35 -71.46 9.84
N ILE A 291 17.61 -71.04 9.56
CA ILE A 291 18.87 -71.82 9.53
C ILE A 291 19.19 -72.55 8.19
N VAL A 292 20.22 -72.10 7.46
CA VAL A 292 21.66 -72.49 7.59
C VAL A 292 22.53 -71.28 7.27
#